data_AF-A0A1A8XGJ1-F1
#
_entry.id   AF-A0A1A8XGJ1-F1
#
_cell.length_a   1.000
_cell.length_b   1.000
_cell.length_c   1.000
_cell.angle_alpha   90.00
_cell.angle_beta   90.00
_cell.angle_gamma   90.00
#
_symmetry.space_group_name_H-M   'P 1'
#
loop_
_entity.id
_entity.type
_entity.pdbx_description
1 polymer ?
#
loop_
_entity_poly.entity_id
_entity_poly.type
_entity_poly.pdbx_seq_one_letter_code
_entity_poly.pdbx_strand_id
1 'polypeptide(L)'
;MEAFLFMPEQYSPAPPLCVDLDGTLIRTDLAGECLLLLGKRRPLELLRLMKKLLRGKTALKLALADRVSCDPGTLPYNNDVLKMLQAARAQGRRTVLVSASPRPWVETVAAHLGLFDDILATEDTVTNLAGSSKADRLVERYGEQGFDYAGNAQVDLHVWRHARKAIVVTPARGVLDRARSQAVIAAVFDDRPSAWWTWLRAMRIYQWAKNLLVFVPFLAAHAWANPTVVMQACVAFLVFGLTASSVYLLNDLVDLDADRRHPRKKQRPFAAGMLPVAQGVVATVLLLAGSVLLAALLPPMFSAALAIYYAVALAYTFYFKRVVLADVMILAGLYSVRLIAGAAAVTISLSFWLLAFSVFLFMSLALVKRYTELLVQRDAGFLGAQGRGYHIDDFPLLQTMGVVSGYASVLLLALYINSETGKALYSRIEFIWFLCILLLFWISRVWLLAHRGQMHDDPLVFFFKDRSSQAIAAIAVLAMVLAL
;
A
#
# COMPACT_ATOMS: atom_id res chain seq x y z
N MET A 1 -60.88 33.14 39.33
CA MET A 1 -60.03 33.54 38.20
C MET A 1 -58.78 32.70 38.29
N GLU A 2 -58.55 31.91 37.25
CA GLU A 2 -57.78 30.66 37.24
C GLU A 2 -56.28 30.83 37.48
N ALA A 3 -55.73 29.93 38.29
CA ALA A 3 -54.30 29.69 38.41
C ALA A 3 -53.83 28.92 37.17
N PHE A 4 -53.11 29.60 36.28
CA PHE A 4 -52.40 28.96 35.18
C PHE A 4 -51.23 28.13 35.74
N LEU A 5 -51.46 26.82 35.87
CA LEU A 5 -50.43 25.81 36.06
C LEU A 5 -49.50 25.82 34.84
N PHE A 6 -48.31 26.40 35.00
CA PHE A 6 -47.17 26.14 34.11
C PHE A 6 -46.74 24.69 34.31
N MET A 7 -47.25 23.80 33.46
CA MET A 7 -46.65 22.47 33.27
C MET A 7 -45.30 22.68 32.56
N PRO A 8 -44.17 22.24 33.15
CA PRO A 8 -42.91 22.23 32.41
C PRO A 8 -43.06 21.27 31.24
N GLU A 9 -42.71 21.71 30.03
CA GLU A 9 -42.51 20.80 28.90
C GLU A 9 -41.60 19.67 29.38
N GLN A 10 -42.12 18.44 29.42
CA GLN A 10 -41.34 17.26 29.70
C GLN A 10 -40.28 17.15 28.61
N TYR A 11 -39.05 17.54 28.94
CA TYR A 11 -37.88 17.38 28.08
C TYR A 11 -37.63 15.88 27.91
N SER A 12 -38.32 15.24 26.96
CA SER A 12 -38.03 13.85 26.60
C SER A 12 -36.60 13.82 26.08
N PRO A 13 -35.67 13.12 26.77
CA PRO A 13 -34.29 13.09 26.35
C PRO A 13 -34.22 12.55 24.93
N ALA A 14 -33.43 13.21 24.07
CA ALA A 14 -33.23 12.74 22.71
C ALA A 14 -32.78 11.26 22.74
N PRO A 15 -33.40 10.39 21.92
CA PRO A 15 -33.10 8.96 21.97
C PRO A 15 -31.60 8.72 21.72
N PRO A 16 -30.97 7.72 22.35
CA PRO A 16 -29.53 7.48 22.20
C PRO A 16 -29.12 7.32 20.73
N LEU A 17 -27.90 7.78 20.43
CA LEU A 17 -27.23 7.52 19.16
C LEU A 17 -26.33 6.29 19.32
N CYS A 18 -26.78 5.16 18.78
CA CYS A 18 -26.05 3.91 18.78
C CYS A 18 -25.19 3.82 17.51
N VAL A 19 -23.91 3.50 17.63
CA VAL A 19 -22.97 3.47 16.51
C VAL A 19 -22.25 2.13 16.46
N ASP A 20 -22.23 1.51 15.29
CA ASP A 20 -21.44 0.31 15.05
C ASP A 20 -19.93 0.61 15.00
N LEU A 21 -19.12 -0.39 15.36
CA LEU A 21 -17.65 -0.22 15.37
C LEU A 21 -17.04 -0.50 13.97
N ASP A 22 -17.06 -1.77 13.55
CA ASP A 22 -16.31 -2.26 12.40
C ASP A 22 -16.94 -1.80 11.07
N GLY A 23 -16.18 -1.05 10.27
CA GLY A 23 -16.65 -0.47 9.00
C GLY A 23 -17.63 0.69 9.12
N THR A 24 -17.96 1.14 10.34
CA THR A 24 -18.80 2.30 10.63
C THR A 24 -18.00 3.38 11.36
N LEU A 25 -17.69 3.22 12.65
CA LEU A 25 -16.84 4.15 13.40
C LEU A 25 -15.38 4.10 12.91
N ILE A 26 -14.85 2.90 12.72
CA ILE A 26 -13.58 2.67 12.04
C ILE A 26 -13.87 2.20 10.62
N ARG A 27 -13.01 2.53 9.66
CA ARG A 27 -13.19 2.13 8.25
C ARG A 27 -12.87 0.66 8.00
N THR A 28 -12.24 -0.01 8.95
CA THR A 28 -11.72 -1.37 8.86
C THR A 28 -12.46 -2.34 9.78
N ASP A 29 -12.07 -3.62 9.74
CA ASP A 29 -12.52 -4.66 10.66
C ASP A 29 -11.37 -5.06 11.59
N LEU A 30 -11.58 -4.92 12.91
CA LEU A 30 -10.58 -5.19 13.94
C LEU A 30 -10.11 -6.63 13.94
N ALA A 31 -10.97 -7.59 13.60
CA ALA A 31 -10.56 -8.98 13.57
C ALA A 31 -9.51 -9.24 12.47
N GLY A 32 -9.69 -8.67 11.28
CA GLY A 32 -8.70 -8.70 10.21
C GLY A 32 -7.38 -8.03 10.60
N GLU A 33 -7.45 -6.88 11.29
CA GLU A 33 -6.25 -6.17 11.75
C GLU A 33 -5.48 -6.92 12.83
N CYS A 34 -6.17 -7.39 13.87
CA CYS A 34 -5.56 -8.18 14.94
C CYS A 34 -4.96 -9.48 14.41
N LEU A 35 -5.59 -10.11 13.39
CA LEU A 35 -5.07 -11.34 12.78
C LEU A 35 -3.77 -11.07 12.03
N LEU A 36 -3.71 -9.97 11.27
CA LEU A 36 -2.50 -9.53 10.59
C LEU A 36 -1.39 -9.18 11.59
N LEU A 37 -1.73 -8.46 12.66
CA LEU A 37 -0.78 -8.08 13.71
C LEU A 37 -0.22 -9.30 14.45
N LEU A 38 -1.06 -10.30 14.75
CA LEU A 38 -0.61 -11.57 15.31
C LEU A 38 0.29 -12.31 14.34
N GLY A 39 -0.06 -12.38 13.05
CA GLY A 39 0.77 -13.03 12.03
C GLY A 39 2.16 -12.41 11.91
N LYS A 40 2.24 -11.08 12.02
CA LYS A 40 3.50 -10.34 12.00
C LYS A 40 4.37 -10.59 13.23
N ARG A 41 3.77 -10.68 14.43
CA ARG A 41 4.51 -10.82 15.70
C ARG A 41 4.82 -12.28 16.06
N ARG A 42 3.87 -13.19 15.80
CA ARG A 42 3.89 -14.59 16.24
C ARG A 42 3.23 -15.50 15.18
N PRO A 43 3.87 -15.74 14.02
CA PRO A 43 3.27 -16.47 12.91
C PRO A 43 2.86 -17.91 13.28
N LEU A 44 3.62 -18.59 14.15
CA LEU A 44 3.31 -19.95 14.59
C LEU A 44 2.01 -20.04 15.41
N GLU A 45 1.58 -18.94 16.05
CA GLU A 45 0.31 -18.93 16.78
C GLU A 45 -0.92 -18.91 15.87
N LEU A 46 -0.79 -18.44 14.62
CA LEU A 46 -1.89 -18.48 13.65
C LEU A 46 -2.39 -19.90 13.42
N LEU A 47 -1.48 -20.87 13.34
CA LEU A 47 -1.82 -22.30 13.17
C LEU A 47 -2.65 -22.83 14.34
N ARG A 48 -2.42 -22.33 15.55
CA ARG A 48 -3.21 -22.70 16.74
C ARG A 48 -4.61 -22.10 16.70
N LEU A 49 -4.76 -20.91 16.13
CA LEU A 49 -6.07 -20.26 15.94
C LEU A 49 -6.92 -20.93 14.86
N MET A 50 -6.32 -21.59 13.87
CA MET A 50 -7.09 -22.36 12.87
C MET A 50 -7.98 -23.42 13.53
N LYS A 51 -7.53 -24.06 14.61
CA LYS A 51 -8.35 -25.00 15.38
C LYS A 51 -9.55 -24.34 16.07
N LYS A 52 -9.44 -23.05 16.42
CA LYS A 52 -10.53 -22.26 17.03
C LYS A 52 -11.53 -21.79 15.98
N LEU A 53 -11.10 -21.55 14.74
CA LEU A 53 -12.00 -21.23 13.62
C LEU A 53 -13.02 -22.36 13.36
N LEU A 54 -12.64 -23.63 13.57
CA LEU A 54 -13.57 -24.76 13.51
C LEU A 54 -14.73 -24.67 14.52
N ARG A 55 -14.55 -23.89 15.59
CA ARG A 55 -15.58 -23.61 16.61
C ARG A 55 -16.39 -22.34 16.32
N GLY A 56 -16.19 -21.72 15.16
CA GLY A 56 -16.93 -20.54 14.69
C GLY A 56 -16.16 -19.22 14.77
N LYS A 57 -16.71 -18.19 14.11
CA LYS A 57 -16.10 -16.86 13.99
C LYS A 57 -15.96 -16.14 15.34
N THR A 58 -16.96 -16.25 16.21
CA THR A 58 -16.97 -15.60 17.54
C THR A 58 -15.86 -16.18 18.42
N ALA A 59 -15.70 -17.51 18.45
CA ALA A 59 -14.63 -18.18 19.18
C ALA A 59 -13.23 -17.76 18.70
N LEU A 60 -13.08 -17.53 17.39
CA LEU A 60 -11.83 -17.00 16.82
C LEU A 60 -11.56 -15.57 17.30
N LYS A 61 -12.57 -14.68 17.23
CA LYS A 61 -12.42 -13.27 17.66
C LYS A 61 -12.03 -13.18 19.14
N LEU A 62 -12.70 -13.93 20.01
CA LEU A 62 -12.39 -13.97 21.45
C LEU A 62 -10.96 -14.47 21.70
N ALA A 63 -10.58 -15.60 21.10
CA ALA A 63 -9.22 -16.13 21.23
C ALA A 63 -8.14 -15.19 20.69
N LEU A 64 -8.48 -14.35 19.70
CA LEU A 64 -7.58 -13.35 19.15
C LEU A 64 -7.43 -12.15 20.09
N ALA A 65 -8.52 -11.72 20.73
CA ALA A 65 -8.52 -10.63 21.70
C ALA A 65 -7.65 -10.92 22.94
N ASP A 66 -7.59 -12.19 23.37
CA ASP A 66 -6.71 -12.62 24.47
C ASP A 66 -5.20 -12.49 24.16
N ARG A 67 -4.83 -12.38 22.87
CA ARG A 67 -3.44 -12.43 22.41
C ARG A 67 -2.91 -11.09 21.96
N VAL A 68 -3.76 -10.31 21.30
CA VAL A 68 -3.37 -9.08 20.61
C VAL A 68 -4.52 -8.08 20.66
N SER A 69 -4.15 -6.81 20.89
CA SER A 69 -5.01 -5.65 20.69
C SER A 69 -4.32 -4.68 19.75
N CYS A 70 -5.10 -4.03 18.89
CA CYS A 70 -4.60 -2.96 18.02
C CYS A 70 -4.43 -1.67 18.82
N ASP A 71 -3.48 -0.82 18.38
CA ASP A 71 -3.32 0.52 18.95
C ASP A 71 -4.49 1.41 18.50
N PRO A 72 -5.37 1.86 19.41
CA PRO A 72 -6.53 2.66 19.03
C PRO A 72 -6.13 4.01 18.41
N GLY A 73 -4.92 4.52 18.66
CA GLY A 73 -4.44 5.78 18.10
C GLY A 73 -4.07 5.73 16.62
N THR A 74 -3.93 4.54 16.03
CA THR A 74 -3.59 4.39 14.60
C THR A 74 -4.77 3.96 13.74
N LEU A 75 -5.91 3.60 14.34
CA LEU A 75 -7.07 3.11 13.59
C LEU A 75 -7.62 4.18 12.62
N PRO A 76 -8.06 3.78 11.41
CA PRO A 76 -8.58 4.71 10.42
C PRO A 76 -10.03 5.05 10.72
N TYR A 77 -10.26 5.99 11.63
CA TYR A 77 -11.60 6.45 12.00
C TYR A 77 -12.33 7.14 10.83
N ASN A 78 -13.66 7.03 10.83
CA ASN A 78 -14.51 7.82 9.96
C ASN A 78 -14.74 9.20 10.58
N ASN A 79 -14.09 10.22 10.01
CA ASN A 79 -14.17 11.61 10.51
C ASN A 79 -15.59 12.18 10.52
N ASP A 80 -16.46 11.78 9.58
CA ASP A 80 -17.83 12.30 9.53
C ASP A 80 -18.68 11.69 10.65
N VAL A 81 -18.45 10.40 10.96
CA VAL A 81 -19.07 9.73 12.12
C VAL A 81 -18.56 10.33 13.43
N LEU A 82 -17.26 10.63 13.53
CA LEU A 82 -16.71 11.30 14.72
C LEU A 82 -17.32 12.69 14.93
N LYS A 83 -17.45 13.51 13.88
CA LYS A 83 -18.11 14.82 13.95
C LYS A 83 -19.58 14.70 14.37
N MET A 84 -20.29 13.71 13.84
CA MET A 84 -21.67 13.43 14.22
C MET A 84 -21.79 13.05 15.71
N LEU A 85 -20.90 12.18 16.21
CA LEU A 85 -20.86 11.80 17.62
C LEU A 85 -20.56 13.00 18.53
N GLN A 86 -19.58 13.83 18.16
CA GLN A 86 -19.25 15.06 18.89
C GLN A 86 -20.43 16.03 18.94
N ALA A 87 -21.12 16.23 17.81
CA ALA A 87 -22.31 17.08 17.75
C ALA A 87 -23.47 16.54 18.60
N ALA A 88 -23.70 15.22 18.57
CA ALA A 88 -24.71 14.58 19.41
C ALA A 88 -24.40 14.80 20.91
N ARG A 89 -23.17 14.59 21.35
CA ARG A 89 -22.78 14.82 22.75
C ARG A 89 -22.91 16.29 23.16
N ALA A 90 -22.53 17.22 22.29
CA ALA A 90 -22.70 18.65 22.55
C ALA A 90 -24.17 19.07 22.75
N GLN A 91 -25.11 18.31 22.18
CA GLN A 91 -26.56 18.48 22.36
C GLN A 91 -27.11 17.72 23.59
N GLY A 92 -26.25 17.14 24.43
CA GLY A 92 -26.66 16.33 25.59
C GLY A 92 -27.24 14.96 25.22
N ARG A 93 -27.08 14.51 23.97
CA ARG A 93 -27.59 13.21 23.51
C ARG A 93 -26.65 12.10 23.95
N ARG A 94 -27.22 11.03 24.54
CA ARG A 94 -26.49 9.83 24.91
C ARG A 94 -25.92 9.13 23.68
N THR A 95 -24.69 8.64 23.78
CA THR A 95 -23.95 7.97 22.71
C THR A 95 -23.51 6.59 23.16
N VAL A 96 -23.73 5.57 22.32
CA VAL A 96 -23.53 4.16 22.68
C VAL A 96 -22.73 3.47 21.58
N LEU A 97 -21.64 2.81 21.96
CA LEU A 97 -20.86 1.98 21.03
C LEU A 97 -21.42 0.56 21.03
N VAL A 98 -21.83 0.06 19.88
CA VAL A 98 -22.44 -1.27 19.74
C VAL A 98 -21.60 -2.09 18.79
N SER A 99 -21.13 -3.27 19.17
CA SER A 99 -20.31 -4.09 18.28
C SER A 99 -20.46 -5.58 18.56
N ALA A 100 -20.33 -6.38 17.51
CA ALA A 100 -20.19 -7.84 17.63
C ALA A 100 -18.75 -8.27 17.96
N SER A 101 -17.81 -7.33 18.03
CA SER A 101 -16.42 -7.60 18.38
C SER A 101 -16.23 -7.79 19.89
N PRO A 102 -15.18 -8.51 20.32
CA PRO A 102 -14.89 -8.78 21.72
C PRO A 102 -14.83 -7.51 22.57
N ARG A 103 -15.48 -7.56 23.74
CA ARG A 103 -15.52 -6.45 24.71
C ARG A 103 -14.17 -5.76 24.97
N PRO A 104 -13.03 -6.47 25.17
CA PRO A 104 -11.74 -5.81 25.38
C PRO A 104 -11.31 -4.85 24.27
N TRP A 105 -11.63 -5.17 23.00
CA TRP A 105 -11.31 -4.30 21.87
C TRP A 105 -12.21 -3.07 21.85
N VAL A 106 -13.52 -3.28 22.09
CA VAL A 106 -14.51 -2.21 22.08
C VAL A 106 -14.25 -1.21 23.21
N GLU A 107 -13.94 -1.71 24.42
CA GLU A 107 -13.57 -0.89 25.58
C GLU A 107 -12.30 -0.08 25.33
N THR A 108 -11.28 -0.68 24.70
CA THR A 108 -10.04 0.03 24.34
C THR A 108 -10.31 1.21 23.40
N VAL A 109 -11.16 1.03 22.38
CA VAL A 109 -11.53 2.10 21.43
C VAL A 109 -12.38 3.16 22.11
N ALA A 110 -13.37 2.76 22.90
CA ALA A 110 -14.25 3.69 23.61
C ALA A 110 -13.47 4.56 24.62
N ALA A 111 -12.57 3.94 25.39
CA ALA A 111 -11.71 4.65 26.34
C ALA A 111 -10.77 5.64 25.65
N HIS A 112 -10.23 5.28 24.48
CA HIS A 112 -9.37 6.17 23.70
C HIS A 112 -10.10 7.41 23.18
N LEU A 113 -11.34 7.25 22.69
CA LEU A 113 -12.10 8.37 22.12
C LEU A 113 -12.78 9.23 23.19
N GLY A 114 -13.23 8.65 24.30
CA GLY A 114 -13.99 9.37 25.33
C GLY A 114 -15.35 9.89 24.85
N LEU A 115 -15.90 9.30 23.79
CA LEU A 115 -17.12 9.75 23.11
C LEU A 115 -18.35 8.86 23.39
N PHE A 116 -18.29 7.91 24.32
CA PHE A 116 -19.38 6.96 24.55
C PHE A 116 -19.74 6.90 26.04
N ASP A 117 -21.04 6.94 26.33
CA ASP A 117 -21.57 6.80 27.69
C ASP A 117 -21.82 5.34 28.05
N ASP A 118 -21.85 4.45 27.04
CA ASP A 118 -22.20 3.05 27.19
C ASP A 118 -21.65 2.20 26.05
N ILE A 119 -21.48 0.91 26.31
CA ILE A 119 -20.90 -0.06 25.39
C ILE A 119 -21.74 -1.34 25.40
N LEU A 120 -22.08 -1.83 24.21
CA LEU A 120 -22.63 -3.17 23.98
C LEU A 120 -21.63 -3.95 23.12
N ALA A 121 -21.00 -4.98 23.68
CA ALA A 121 -19.98 -5.76 23.01
C ALA A 121 -20.10 -7.26 23.33
N THR A 122 -19.62 -8.13 22.44
CA THR A 122 -19.66 -9.59 22.65
C THR A 122 -18.74 -9.98 23.80
N GLU A 123 -19.29 -10.69 24.79
CA GLU A 123 -18.56 -11.17 25.98
C GLU A 123 -18.13 -12.63 25.86
N ASP A 124 -19.01 -13.48 25.35
CA ASP A 124 -18.76 -14.91 25.18
C ASP A 124 -19.41 -15.46 23.90
N THR A 125 -19.28 -16.77 23.67
CA THR A 125 -19.85 -17.43 22.47
C THR A 125 -21.37 -17.57 22.50
N VAL A 126 -21.99 -17.47 23.67
CA VAL A 126 -23.44 -17.53 23.92
C VAL A 126 -24.05 -16.13 23.79
N THR A 127 -23.38 -15.09 24.28
CA THR A 127 -23.77 -13.67 24.22
C THR A 127 -23.22 -12.96 22.97
N ASN A 128 -23.40 -13.57 21.80
CA ASN A 128 -22.94 -13.03 20.53
C ASN A 128 -23.82 -11.84 20.06
N LEU A 129 -23.27 -10.63 20.00
CA LEU A 129 -23.98 -9.41 19.58
C LEU A 129 -23.97 -9.19 18.06
N ALA A 130 -24.18 -10.25 17.28
CA ALA A 130 -24.24 -10.20 15.82
C ALA A 130 -25.67 -10.27 15.30
N GLY A 131 -25.98 -9.54 14.22
CA GLY A 131 -27.26 -9.65 13.50
C GLY A 131 -28.48 -9.34 14.36
N SER A 132 -29.46 -10.25 14.39
CA SER A 132 -30.71 -10.08 15.14
C SER A 132 -30.49 -9.94 16.64
N SER A 133 -29.54 -10.66 17.23
CA SER A 133 -29.23 -10.54 18.66
C SER A 133 -28.76 -9.12 19.05
N LYS A 134 -28.13 -8.39 18.11
CA LYS A 134 -27.80 -6.97 18.30
C LYS A 134 -29.06 -6.11 18.36
N ALA A 135 -30.03 -6.38 17.49
CA ALA A 135 -31.32 -5.68 17.47
C ALA A 135 -32.11 -5.97 18.76
N ASP A 136 -32.23 -7.25 19.13
CA ASP A 136 -32.97 -7.68 20.33
C ASP A 136 -32.44 -7.00 21.59
N ARG A 137 -31.12 -6.91 21.76
CA ARG A 137 -30.49 -6.23 22.91
C ARG A 137 -30.70 -4.72 22.91
N LEU A 138 -30.76 -4.08 21.74
CA LEU A 138 -31.05 -2.66 21.64
C LEU A 138 -32.53 -2.37 21.95
N VAL A 139 -33.43 -3.21 21.47
CA VAL A 139 -34.88 -3.13 21.76
C VAL A 139 -35.14 -3.41 23.24
N GLU A 140 -34.51 -4.42 23.84
CA GLU A 140 -34.60 -4.71 25.27
C GLU A 140 -34.18 -3.51 26.13
N ARG A 141 -33.14 -2.78 25.70
CA ARG A 141 -32.55 -1.70 26.48
C ARG A 141 -33.20 -0.34 26.28
N TYR A 142 -33.64 -0.03 25.07
CA TYR A 142 -34.13 1.31 24.70
C TYR A 142 -35.58 1.31 24.18
N GLY A 143 -36.17 0.14 23.96
CA GLY A 143 -37.49 -0.01 23.36
C GLY A 143 -37.49 0.05 21.83
N GLU A 144 -38.60 -0.41 21.25
CA GLU A 144 -38.87 -0.31 19.81
C GLU A 144 -38.90 1.16 19.39
N GLN A 145 -38.17 1.53 18.33
CA GLN A 145 -38.04 2.92 17.86
C GLN A 145 -37.45 3.88 18.93
N GLY A 146 -36.77 3.35 19.95
CA GLY A 146 -36.21 4.11 21.06
C GLY A 146 -34.78 4.62 20.84
N PHE A 147 -34.16 4.36 19.70
CA PHE A 147 -32.77 4.69 19.40
C PHE A 147 -32.56 5.00 17.91
N ASP A 148 -31.54 5.80 17.57
CA ASP A 148 -31.04 5.91 16.18
C ASP A 148 -29.79 5.03 16.05
N TYR A 149 -29.58 4.42 14.88
CA TYR A 149 -28.47 3.49 14.68
C TYR A 149 -27.65 3.79 13.43
N ALA A 150 -26.34 3.95 13.61
CA ALA A 150 -25.34 4.04 12.55
C ALA A 150 -24.71 2.68 12.28
N GLY A 151 -24.75 2.25 11.01
CA GLY A 151 -24.20 0.95 10.56
C GLY A 151 -23.87 0.95 9.07
N ASN A 152 -23.31 -0.15 8.57
CA ASN A 152 -22.78 -0.23 7.20
C ASN A 152 -23.14 -1.51 6.43
N ALA A 153 -23.53 -2.57 7.13
CA ALA A 153 -23.57 -3.92 6.59
C ALA A 153 -25.01 -4.45 6.41
N GLN A 154 -25.16 -5.55 5.66
CA GLN A 154 -26.47 -6.20 5.51
C GLN A 154 -27.02 -6.69 6.85
N VAL A 155 -26.16 -7.06 7.80
CA VAL A 155 -26.60 -7.51 9.13
C VAL A 155 -27.25 -6.38 9.95
N ASP A 156 -26.92 -5.12 9.65
CA ASP A 156 -27.50 -3.95 10.29
C ASP A 156 -28.93 -3.67 9.81
N LEU A 157 -29.36 -4.31 8.71
CA LEU A 157 -30.75 -4.26 8.25
C LEU A 157 -31.71 -4.78 9.33
N HIS A 158 -31.28 -5.72 10.18
CA HIS A 158 -32.08 -6.20 11.31
C HIS A 158 -32.25 -5.11 12.36
N VAL A 159 -31.19 -4.36 12.68
CA VAL A 159 -31.23 -3.28 13.67
C VAL A 159 -32.05 -2.09 13.17
N TRP A 160 -31.88 -1.70 11.90
CA TRP A 160 -32.60 -0.55 11.33
C TRP A 160 -34.12 -0.71 11.27
N ARG A 161 -34.65 -1.94 11.26
CA ARG A 161 -36.10 -2.18 11.32
C ARG A 161 -36.71 -1.72 12.64
N HIS A 162 -35.94 -1.83 13.72
CA HIS A 162 -36.37 -1.47 15.07
C HIS A 162 -35.88 -0.08 15.50
N ALA A 163 -34.94 0.51 14.75
CA ALA A 163 -34.42 1.85 15.01
C ALA A 163 -35.39 2.93 14.53
N ARG A 164 -35.42 4.06 15.25
CA ARG A 164 -36.17 5.27 14.88
C ARG A 164 -35.69 5.85 13.56
N LYS A 165 -34.36 5.96 13.43
CA LYS A 165 -33.68 6.46 12.24
C LYS A 165 -32.44 5.63 11.94
N ALA A 166 -32.22 5.40 10.65
CA ALA A 166 -31.05 4.73 10.12
C ALA A 166 -30.01 5.76 9.65
N ILE A 167 -28.79 5.62 10.12
CA ILE A 167 -27.62 6.36 9.61
C ILE A 167 -26.75 5.34 8.86
N VAL A 168 -26.61 5.54 7.56
CA VAL A 168 -25.93 4.57 6.69
C VAL A 168 -24.52 5.06 6.42
N VAL A 169 -23.53 4.32 6.89
CA VAL A 169 -22.11 4.66 6.77
C VAL A 169 -21.45 3.67 5.82
N THR A 170 -20.73 4.14 4.80
CA THR A 170 -19.91 3.33 3.90
C THR A 170 -20.63 2.04 3.42
N PRO A 171 -21.87 2.12 2.91
CA PRO A 171 -22.75 0.95 2.78
C PRO A 171 -22.14 -0.13 1.88
N ALA A 172 -22.26 -1.40 2.27
CA ALA A 172 -21.97 -2.47 1.31
C ALA A 172 -22.94 -2.41 0.10
N ARG A 173 -22.56 -3.01 -1.03
CA ARG A 173 -23.38 -2.99 -2.26
C ARG A 173 -24.82 -3.44 -1.98
N GLY A 174 -25.80 -2.62 -2.38
CA GLY A 174 -27.23 -2.86 -2.19
C GLY A 174 -27.77 -2.63 -0.77
N VAL A 175 -26.92 -2.29 0.22
CA VAL A 175 -27.38 -2.03 1.60
C VAL A 175 -28.19 -0.75 1.69
N LEU A 176 -27.77 0.32 1.03
CA LEU A 176 -28.48 1.60 1.06
C LEU A 176 -29.91 1.49 0.51
N ASP A 177 -30.07 0.79 -0.63
CA ASP A 177 -31.39 0.62 -1.25
C ASP A 177 -32.32 -0.22 -0.36
N ARG A 178 -31.79 -1.29 0.25
CA ARG A 178 -32.56 -2.10 1.21
C ARG A 178 -32.85 -1.37 2.51
N ALA A 179 -31.97 -0.48 2.96
CA ALA A 179 -32.21 0.34 4.15
C ALA A 179 -33.35 1.35 3.88
N ARG A 180 -33.35 2.00 2.71
CA ARG A 180 -34.41 2.91 2.26
C ARG A 180 -35.79 2.25 2.21
N SER A 181 -35.86 0.95 1.91
CA SER A 181 -37.14 0.24 1.84
C SER A 181 -37.74 -0.15 3.21
N GLN A 182 -37.00 -0.02 4.31
CA GLN A 182 -37.45 -0.53 5.63
C GLN A 182 -37.20 0.40 6.82
N ALA A 183 -36.53 1.55 6.62
CA ALA A 183 -36.21 2.48 7.69
C ALA A 183 -36.12 3.93 7.18
N VAL A 184 -36.35 4.89 8.08
CA VAL A 184 -36.18 6.33 7.79
C VAL A 184 -34.69 6.66 7.80
N ILE A 185 -34.13 7.02 6.64
CA ILE A 185 -32.72 7.38 6.52
C ILE A 185 -32.50 8.83 7.02
N ALA A 186 -31.72 8.99 8.09
CA ALA A 186 -31.36 10.31 8.62
C ALA A 186 -30.14 10.92 7.94
N ALA A 187 -29.14 10.09 7.62
CA ALA A 187 -27.91 10.53 6.98
C ALA A 187 -27.25 9.36 6.23
N VAL A 188 -26.50 9.71 5.18
CA VAL A 188 -25.66 8.76 4.44
C VAL A 188 -24.25 9.35 4.35
N PHE A 189 -23.25 8.60 4.81
CA PHE A 189 -21.85 8.94 4.67
C PHE A 189 -21.17 7.92 3.76
N ASP A 190 -20.82 8.30 2.53
CA ASP A 190 -20.03 7.46 1.62
C ASP A 190 -19.02 8.31 0.86
N ASP A 191 -17.76 8.20 1.26
CA ASP A 191 -16.63 8.95 0.69
C ASP A 191 -15.65 8.04 -0.06
N ARG A 192 -16.06 6.79 -0.35
CA ARG A 192 -15.16 5.83 -0.98
C ARG A 192 -14.85 6.21 -2.43
N PRO A 193 -13.56 6.22 -2.82
CA PRO A 193 -13.20 6.27 -4.22
C PRO A 193 -13.63 4.98 -4.93
N SER A 194 -13.61 4.98 -6.27
CA SER A 194 -13.98 3.79 -7.03
C SER A 194 -13.12 2.58 -6.60
N ALA A 195 -13.78 1.43 -6.42
CA ALA A 195 -13.10 0.23 -5.93
C ALA A 195 -11.96 -0.21 -6.87
N TRP A 196 -12.19 -0.10 -8.19
CA TRP A 196 -11.20 -0.51 -9.18
C TRP A 196 -9.96 0.42 -9.16
N TRP A 197 -10.14 1.75 -9.11
CA TRP A 197 -9.01 2.69 -9.01
C TRP A 197 -8.22 2.47 -7.72
N THR A 198 -8.93 2.15 -6.63
CA THR A 198 -8.32 1.85 -5.33
C THR A 198 -7.43 0.62 -5.41
N TRP A 199 -7.86 -0.44 -6.10
CA TRP A 199 -7.05 -1.63 -6.36
C TRP A 199 -5.84 -1.35 -7.25
N LEU A 200 -5.99 -0.61 -8.36
CA LEU A 200 -4.85 -0.25 -9.22
C LEU A 200 -3.81 0.58 -8.44
N ARG A 201 -4.27 1.46 -7.54
CA ARG A 201 -3.41 2.24 -6.65
C ARG A 201 -2.73 1.36 -5.60
N ALA A 202 -3.43 0.38 -5.04
CA ALA A 202 -2.87 -0.58 -4.08
C ALA A 202 -1.81 -1.49 -4.71
N MET A 203 -2.06 -1.99 -5.94
CA MET A 203 -1.10 -2.76 -6.72
C MET A 203 0.09 -1.93 -7.22
N ARG A 204 -0.04 -0.59 -7.17
CA ARG A 204 0.99 0.37 -7.61
C ARG A 204 1.40 0.14 -9.06
N ILE A 205 0.43 0.02 -9.96
CA ILE A 205 0.67 -0.20 -11.39
C ILE A 205 1.56 0.89 -12.00
N TYR A 206 1.48 2.14 -11.51
CA TYR A 206 2.39 3.20 -11.93
C TYR A 206 3.88 2.89 -11.66
N GLN A 207 4.20 2.01 -10.70
CA GLN A 207 5.58 1.57 -10.43
C GLN A 207 6.05 0.46 -11.38
N TRP A 208 5.16 -0.11 -12.21
CA TRP A 208 5.55 -1.08 -13.24
C TRP A 208 6.47 -0.47 -14.30
N ALA A 209 6.55 0.87 -14.39
CA ALA A 209 7.55 1.56 -15.19
C ALA A 209 8.99 1.07 -14.90
N LYS A 210 9.29 0.62 -13.67
CA LYS A 210 10.59 0.03 -13.30
C LYS A 210 10.86 -1.31 -13.99
N ASN A 211 9.80 -2.04 -14.31
CA ASN A 211 9.88 -3.32 -15.00
C ASN A 211 10.10 -3.15 -16.50
N LEU A 212 10.05 -1.92 -17.04
CA LEU A 212 10.45 -1.66 -18.42
C LEU A 212 11.92 -2.03 -18.68
N LEU A 213 12.73 -2.11 -17.61
CA LEU A 213 14.11 -2.61 -17.66
C LEU A 213 14.21 -4.06 -18.20
N VAL A 214 13.14 -4.85 -18.11
CA VAL A 214 13.06 -6.21 -18.68
C VAL A 214 13.18 -6.18 -20.21
N PHE A 215 12.79 -5.08 -20.87
CA PHE A 215 12.91 -4.93 -22.32
C PHE A 215 14.31 -4.49 -22.78
N VAL A 216 15.16 -3.97 -21.90
CA VAL A 216 16.47 -3.43 -22.29
C VAL A 216 17.36 -4.46 -23.01
N PRO A 217 17.48 -5.73 -22.57
CA PRO A 217 18.31 -6.71 -23.29
C PRO A 217 17.76 -7.06 -24.67
N PHE A 218 16.43 -7.12 -24.79
CA PHE A 218 15.73 -7.35 -26.06
C PHE A 218 16.00 -6.20 -27.05
N LEU A 219 15.91 -4.95 -26.59
CA LEU A 219 16.19 -3.76 -27.40
C LEU A 219 17.67 -3.68 -27.79
N ALA A 220 18.56 -3.92 -26.81
CA ALA A 220 20.00 -3.88 -27.01
C ALA A 220 20.52 -4.93 -27.99
N ALA A 221 19.81 -6.05 -28.15
CA ALA A 221 20.15 -7.11 -29.10
C ALA A 221 19.45 -6.96 -30.46
N HIS A 222 18.69 -5.89 -30.68
CA HIS A 222 17.94 -5.63 -31.92
C HIS A 222 16.97 -6.77 -32.33
N ALA A 223 16.45 -7.53 -31.36
CA ALA A 223 15.67 -8.75 -31.60
C ALA A 223 14.18 -8.51 -31.90
N TRP A 224 13.79 -7.27 -32.24
CA TRP A 224 12.39 -6.86 -32.44
C TRP A 224 11.69 -7.46 -33.66
N ALA A 225 12.45 -8.00 -34.61
CA ALA A 225 11.88 -8.62 -35.81
C ALA A 225 11.21 -9.97 -35.52
N ASN A 226 11.48 -10.60 -34.38
CA ASN A 226 10.94 -11.92 -34.03
C ASN A 226 9.68 -11.78 -33.13
N PRO A 227 8.47 -12.09 -33.62
CA PRO A 227 7.24 -11.94 -32.85
C PRO A 227 7.21 -12.77 -31.56
N THR A 228 7.83 -13.95 -31.56
CA THR A 228 7.92 -14.83 -30.40
C THR A 228 8.72 -14.17 -29.28
N VAL A 229 9.83 -13.53 -29.62
CA VAL A 229 10.69 -12.82 -28.65
C VAL A 229 9.97 -11.61 -28.07
N VAL A 230 9.24 -10.86 -28.90
CA VAL A 230 8.41 -9.74 -28.45
C VAL A 230 7.35 -10.22 -27.45
N MET A 231 6.65 -11.31 -27.77
CA MET A 231 5.66 -11.92 -26.87
C MET A 231 6.29 -12.37 -25.55
N GLN A 232 7.45 -13.03 -25.58
CA GLN A 232 8.19 -13.43 -24.38
C GLN A 232 8.57 -12.23 -23.51
N ALA A 233 9.05 -11.13 -24.10
CA ALA A 233 9.38 -9.91 -23.38
C ALA A 233 8.13 -9.25 -22.75
N CYS A 234 6.99 -9.24 -23.46
CA CYS A 234 5.72 -8.75 -22.92
C CYS A 234 5.21 -9.62 -21.76
N VAL A 235 5.26 -10.95 -21.88
CA VAL A 235 4.89 -11.87 -20.79
C VAL A 235 5.83 -11.68 -19.60
N ALA A 236 7.14 -11.55 -19.82
CA ALA A 236 8.11 -11.27 -18.77
C ALA A 236 7.81 -9.97 -18.01
N PHE A 237 7.46 -8.90 -18.74
CA PHE A 237 7.02 -7.64 -18.14
C PHE A 237 5.76 -7.81 -17.27
N LEU A 238 4.75 -8.54 -17.76
CA LEU A 238 3.53 -8.81 -17.01
C LEU A 238 3.82 -9.64 -15.75
N VAL A 239 4.63 -10.69 -15.87
CA VAL A 239 5.04 -11.53 -14.72
C VAL A 239 5.74 -10.67 -13.67
N PHE A 240 6.72 -9.84 -14.06
CA PHE A 240 7.37 -8.90 -13.15
C PHE A 240 6.39 -7.89 -12.53
N GLY A 241 5.40 -7.42 -13.29
CA GLY A 241 4.34 -6.54 -12.81
C GLY A 241 3.52 -7.20 -11.70
N LEU A 242 3.07 -8.43 -11.91
CA LEU A 242 2.31 -9.21 -10.93
C LEU A 242 3.15 -9.52 -9.68
N THR A 243 4.39 -9.99 -9.86
CA THR A 243 5.32 -10.28 -8.76
C THR A 243 5.68 -9.01 -7.97
N ALA A 244 5.89 -7.87 -8.63
CA ALA A 244 6.13 -6.61 -7.94
C ALA A 244 4.87 -6.16 -7.15
N SER A 245 3.69 -6.31 -7.75
CA SER A 245 2.42 -5.97 -7.10
C SER A 245 2.17 -6.82 -5.86
N SER A 246 2.46 -8.12 -5.89
CA SER A 246 2.33 -8.98 -4.71
C SER A 246 3.28 -8.55 -3.58
N VAL A 247 4.54 -8.23 -3.89
CA VAL A 247 5.48 -7.67 -2.91
C VAL A 247 4.96 -6.33 -2.35
N TYR A 248 4.42 -5.44 -3.18
CA TYR A 248 3.90 -4.16 -2.71
C TYR A 248 2.68 -4.30 -1.80
N LEU A 249 1.72 -5.18 -2.15
CA LEU A 249 0.58 -5.46 -1.27
C LEU A 249 1.04 -6.06 0.05
N LEU A 250 1.94 -7.05 0.02
CA LEU A 250 2.51 -7.64 1.23
C LEU A 250 3.18 -6.57 2.11
N ASN A 251 3.96 -5.67 1.50
CA ASN A 251 4.66 -4.62 2.23
C ASN A 251 3.69 -3.64 2.88
N ASP A 252 2.61 -3.26 2.20
CA ASP A 252 1.60 -2.34 2.74
C ASP A 252 0.81 -2.97 3.89
N LEU A 253 0.66 -4.30 3.89
CA LEU A 253 0.07 -5.05 5.00
C LEU A 253 1.06 -5.16 6.19
N VAL A 254 2.32 -5.52 5.92
CA VAL A 254 3.34 -5.67 6.97
C VAL A 254 3.64 -4.33 7.65
N ASP A 255 3.72 -3.24 6.89
CA ASP A 255 4.05 -1.91 7.39
C ASP A 255 2.78 -1.08 7.77
N LEU A 256 1.59 -1.70 7.88
CA LEU A 256 0.30 -1.01 8.08
C LEU A 256 0.30 0.03 9.22
N ASP A 257 0.75 -0.36 10.42
CA ASP A 257 0.83 0.55 11.58
C ASP A 257 1.79 1.73 11.34
N ALA A 258 2.93 1.46 10.71
CA ALA A 258 3.95 2.46 10.42
C ALA A 258 3.46 3.42 9.32
N ASP A 259 2.73 2.91 8.33
CA ASP A 259 2.15 3.69 7.25
C ASP A 259 1.08 4.66 7.76
N ARG A 260 0.26 4.25 8.74
CA ARG A 260 -0.76 5.10 9.38
C ARG A 260 -0.18 6.29 10.13
N ARG A 261 0.98 6.11 10.77
CA ARG A 261 1.68 7.20 11.48
C ARG A 261 2.43 8.15 10.54
N HIS A 262 2.61 7.78 9.27
CA HIS A 262 3.40 8.55 8.32
C HIS A 262 2.55 9.63 7.61
N PRO A 263 3.04 10.88 7.46
CA PRO A 263 2.28 12.00 6.89
C PRO A 263 1.65 11.73 5.51
N ARG A 264 2.42 11.17 4.56
CA ARG A 264 1.93 10.78 3.23
C ARG A 264 1.40 9.34 3.12
N LYS A 265 2.06 8.35 3.75
CA LYS A 265 1.70 6.93 3.58
C LYS A 265 0.39 6.54 4.27
N LYS A 266 -0.13 7.36 5.19
CA LYS A 266 -1.48 7.16 5.78
C LYS A 266 -2.60 7.14 4.75
N GLN A 267 -2.37 7.73 3.57
CA GLN A 267 -3.30 7.75 2.45
C GLN A 267 -3.22 6.49 1.55
N ARG A 268 -2.35 5.51 1.88
CA ARG A 268 -2.32 4.23 1.15
C ARG A 268 -3.65 3.50 1.37
N PRO A 269 -4.17 2.76 0.37
CA PRO A 269 -5.49 2.16 0.44
C PRO A 269 -5.77 1.30 1.68
N PHE A 270 -4.81 0.45 2.11
CA PHE A 270 -4.97 -0.34 3.34
C PHE A 270 -4.85 0.50 4.62
N ALA A 271 -3.87 1.42 4.67
CA ALA A 271 -3.66 2.30 5.82
C ALA A 271 -4.88 3.19 6.11
N ALA A 272 -5.49 3.72 5.05
CA ALA A 272 -6.69 4.56 5.12
C ALA A 272 -8.00 3.78 5.31
N GLY A 273 -7.96 2.45 5.33
CA GLY A 273 -9.15 1.60 5.45
C GLY A 273 -10.06 1.60 4.22
N MET A 274 -9.54 1.92 3.03
CA MET A 274 -10.30 1.88 1.78
C MET A 274 -10.45 0.45 1.23
N LEU A 275 -9.51 -0.45 1.57
CA LEU A 275 -9.55 -1.86 1.19
C LEU A 275 -9.47 -2.75 2.44
N PRO A 276 -10.26 -3.84 2.52
CA PRO A 276 -10.15 -4.80 3.61
C PRO A 276 -8.81 -5.52 3.62
N VAL A 277 -8.23 -5.66 4.81
CA VAL A 277 -6.95 -6.37 5.04
C VAL A 277 -6.99 -7.81 4.51
N ALA A 278 -8.08 -8.54 4.77
CA ALA A 278 -8.24 -9.92 4.31
C ALA A 278 -8.19 -10.05 2.78
N GLN A 279 -8.81 -9.10 2.06
CA GLN A 279 -8.74 -9.07 0.59
C GLN A 279 -7.32 -8.78 0.10
N GLY A 280 -6.57 -7.93 0.81
CA GLY A 280 -5.16 -7.67 0.51
C GLY A 280 -4.29 -8.93 0.61
N VAL A 281 -4.50 -9.76 1.64
CA VAL A 281 -3.78 -11.03 1.81
C VAL A 281 -4.10 -11.99 0.66
N VAL A 282 -5.38 -12.16 0.34
CA VAL A 282 -5.82 -13.01 -0.78
C VAL A 282 -5.26 -12.51 -2.11
N ALA A 283 -5.35 -11.21 -2.39
CA ALA A 283 -4.81 -10.62 -3.61
C ALA A 283 -3.29 -10.80 -3.72
N THR A 284 -2.55 -10.68 -2.61
CA THR A 284 -1.10 -10.95 -2.58
C THR A 284 -0.78 -12.38 -3.04
N VAL A 285 -1.50 -13.37 -2.51
CA VAL A 285 -1.32 -14.79 -2.87
C VAL A 285 -1.73 -15.05 -4.32
N LEU A 286 -2.88 -14.52 -4.76
CA LEU A 286 -3.37 -14.71 -6.12
C LEU A 286 -2.45 -14.09 -7.17
N LEU A 287 -1.92 -12.89 -6.92
CA LEU A 287 -0.96 -12.24 -7.82
C LEU A 287 0.35 -13.02 -7.90
N LEU A 288 0.84 -13.54 -6.78
CA LEU A 288 2.03 -14.39 -6.77
C LEU A 288 1.80 -15.70 -7.53
N ALA A 289 0.69 -16.40 -7.25
CA ALA A 289 0.33 -17.63 -7.95
C ALA A 289 0.17 -17.39 -9.46
N GLY A 290 -0.53 -16.33 -9.86
CA GLY A 290 -0.66 -15.92 -11.26
C GLY A 290 0.69 -15.62 -11.91
N SER A 291 1.61 -14.97 -11.18
CA SER A 291 2.96 -14.71 -11.70
C SER A 291 3.77 -16.00 -11.92
N VAL A 292 3.63 -17.00 -11.04
CA VAL A 292 4.31 -18.30 -11.18
C VAL A 292 3.72 -19.10 -12.33
N LEU A 293 2.39 -19.11 -12.48
CA LEU A 293 1.71 -19.78 -13.59
C LEU A 293 2.11 -19.19 -14.94
N LEU A 294 2.15 -17.86 -15.06
CA LEU A 294 2.59 -17.18 -16.28
C LEU A 294 4.10 -17.34 -16.53
N ALA A 295 4.92 -17.43 -15.48
CA ALA A 295 6.36 -17.68 -15.62
C ALA A 295 6.66 -19.05 -16.23
N ALA A 296 5.75 -20.02 -16.12
CA ALA A 296 5.89 -21.34 -16.77
C ALA A 296 5.86 -21.26 -18.32
N LEU A 297 5.39 -20.15 -18.89
CA LEU A 297 5.44 -19.88 -20.32
C LEU A 297 6.82 -19.37 -20.80
N LEU A 298 7.74 -19.13 -19.87
CA LEU A 298 9.07 -18.56 -20.12
C LEU A 298 10.17 -19.58 -19.81
N PRO A 299 11.40 -19.38 -20.31
CA PRO A 299 12.52 -20.26 -20.05
C PRO A 299 12.79 -20.46 -18.54
N PRO A 300 13.23 -21.64 -18.07
CA PRO A 300 13.47 -21.89 -16.64
C PRO A 300 14.44 -20.90 -15.97
N MET A 301 15.42 -20.38 -16.72
CA MET A 301 16.35 -19.36 -16.22
C MET A 301 15.64 -18.06 -15.82
N PHE A 302 14.55 -17.70 -16.50
CA PHE A 302 13.71 -16.57 -16.11
C PHE A 302 13.09 -16.78 -14.74
N SER A 303 12.51 -17.96 -14.51
CA SER A 303 11.89 -18.33 -13.23
C SER A 303 12.90 -18.31 -12.08
N ALA A 304 14.13 -18.76 -12.31
CA ALA A 304 15.22 -18.64 -11.34
C ALA A 304 15.55 -17.17 -11.00
N ALA A 305 15.68 -16.32 -12.03
CA ALA A 305 15.94 -14.88 -11.82
C ALA A 305 14.76 -14.19 -11.09
N LEU A 306 13.52 -14.57 -11.41
CA LEU A 306 12.31 -14.07 -10.73
C LEU A 306 12.27 -14.50 -9.26
N ALA A 307 12.63 -15.75 -8.96
CA ALA A 307 12.71 -16.26 -7.58
C ALA A 307 13.78 -15.51 -6.78
N ILE A 308 14.95 -15.26 -7.36
CA ILE A 308 16.00 -14.43 -6.75
C ILE A 308 15.49 -13.01 -6.51
N TYR A 309 14.86 -12.39 -7.51
CA TYR A 309 14.26 -11.06 -7.37
C TYR A 309 13.27 -11.01 -6.20
N TYR A 310 12.35 -11.96 -6.12
CA TYR A 310 11.34 -12.03 -5.09
C TYR A 310 11.97 -12.22 -3.70
N ALA A 311 12.91 -13.16 -3.56
CA ALA A 311 13.63 -13.41 -2.32
C ALA A 311 14.39 -12.17 -1.82
N VAL A 312 15.13 -11.51 -2.72
CA VAL A 312 15.87 -10.28 -2.39
C VAL A 312 14.91 -9.14 -2.03
N ALA A 313 13.77 -9.01 -2.73
CA ALA A 313 12.78 -7.98 -2.43
C ALA A 313 12.11 -8.18 -1.05
N LEU A 314 11.86 -9.43 -0.66
CA LEU A 314 11.39 -9.76 0.68
C LEU A 314 12.49 -9.50 1.73
N ALA A 315 13.70 -10.01 1.51
CA ALA A 315 14.82 -9.81 2.42
C ALA A 315 15.13 -8.32 2.63
N TYR A 316 15.02 -7.51 1.57
CA TYR A 316 15.10 -6.06 1.64
C TYR A 316 14.04 -5.48 2.59
N THR A 317 12.79 -5.89 2.44
CA THR A 317 11.67 -5.39 3.23
C THR A 317 11.81 -5.74 4.72
N PHE A 318 12.25 -6.96 5.04
CA PHE A 318 12.31 -7.44 6.42
C PHE A 318 13.61 -7.07 7.12
N TYR A 319 14.75 -7.06 6.42
CA TYR A 319 16.07 -6.97 7.02
C TYR A 319 16.88 -5.79 6.46
N PHE A 320 17.20 -5.81 5.16
CA PHE A 320 18.24 -4.92 4.63
C PHE A 320 17.82 -3.45 4.51
N LYS A 321 16.52 -3.12 4.57
CA LYS A 321 16.07 -1.71 4.59
C LYS A 321 16.62 -0.91 5.76
N ARG A 322 17.17 -1.58 6.79
CA ARG A 322 17.70 -0.98 8.03
C ARG A 322 19.22 -0.90 8.08
N VAL A 323 19.92 -1.51 7.12
CA VAL A 323 21.39 -1.58 7.09
C VAL A 323 21.90 -0.53 6.11
N VAL A 324 22.70 0.41 6.61
CA VAL A 324 23.31 1.49 5.83
C VAL A 324 24.10 0.90 4.67
N LEU A 325 23.97 1.51 3.49
CA LEU A 325 24.63 1.18 2.22
C LEU A 325 24.19 -0.16 1.60
N ALA A 326 23.92 -1.19 2.41
CA ALA A 326 23.37 -2.44 1.93
C ALA A 326 22.00 -2.24 1.26
N ASP A 327 21.19 -1.30 1.76
CA ASP A 327 19.91 -0.92 1.17
C ASP A 327 20.06 -0.37 -0.26
N VAL A 328 21.09 0.46 -0.51
CA VAL A 328 21.42 1.04 -1.82
C VAL A 328 21.95 -0.04 -2.76
N MET A 329 22.88 -0.87 -2.29
CA MET A 329 23.45 -1.96 -3.08
C MET A 329 22.38 -2.97 -3.51
N ILE A 330 21.47 -3.34 -2.59
CA ILE A 330 20.36 -4.24 -2.90
C ILE A 330 19.35 -3.59 -3.82
N LEU A 331 19.06 -2.29 -3.68
CA LEU A 331 18.16 -1.60 -4.60
C LEU A 331 18.74 -1.58 -6.02
N ALA A 332 20.04 -1.32 -6.18
CA ALA A 332 20.75 -1.42 -7.45
C ALA A 332 20.73 -2.86 -8.00
N GLY A 333 20.94 -3.85 -7.13
CA GLY A 333 20.83 -5.27 -7.46
C GLY A 333 19.43 -5.64 -7.96
N LEU A 334 18.37 -5.19 -7.29
CA LEU A 334 16.99 -5.44 -7.71
C LEU A 334 16.66 -4.85 -9.08
N TYR A 335 17.24 -3.70 -9.44
CA TYR A 335 17.12 -3.17 -10.80
C TYR A 335 17.91 -4.01 -11.81
N SER A 336 19.10 -4.45 -11.43
CA SER A 336 19.96 -5.30 -12.27
C SER A 336 19.36 -6.69 -12.52
N VAL A 337 18.69 -7.29 -11.53
CA VAL A 337 18.02 -8.59 -11.70
C VAL A 337 16.87 -8.50 -12.71
N ARG A 338 16.19 -7.35 -12.85
CA ARG A 338 15.18 -7.17 -13.91
C ARG A 338 15.81 -7.25 -15.30
N LEU A 339 17.01 -6.68 -15.46
CA LEU A 339 17.77 -6.78 -16.70
C LEU A 339 18.18 -8.23 -16.98
N ILE A 340 18.73 -8.92 -15.97
CA ILE A 340 19.14 -10.33 -16.08
C ILE A 340 17.94 -11.21 -16.44
N ALA A 341 16.81 -11.01 -15.78
CA ALA A 341 15.60 -11.77 -16.07
C ALA A 341 15.06 -11.45 -17.46
N GLY A 342 15.07 -10.18 -17.89
CA GLY A 342 14.73 -9.81 -19.26
C GLY A 342 15.54 -10.57 -20.30
N ALA A 343 16.85 -10.65 -20.10
CA ALA A 343 17.74 -11.41 -20.99
C ALA A 343 17.45 -12.92 -20.96
N ALA A 344 17.19 -13.47 -19.77
CA ALA A 344 16.82 -14.87 -19.59
C ALA A 344 15.46 -15.22 -20.24
N ALA A 345 14.50 -14.28 -20.28
CA ALA A 345 13.19 -14.49 -20.89
C ALA A 345 13.28 -14.69 -22.41
N VAL A 346 14.22 -14.00 -23.05
CA VAL A 346 14.45 -14.03 -24.50
C VAL A 346 15.66 -14.86 -24.92
N THR A 347 16.29 -15.55 -23.96
CA THR A 347 17.50 -16.40 -24.17
C THR A 347 18.70 -15.66 -24.79
N ILE A 348 18.88 -14.39 -24.44
CA ILE A 348 19.99 -13.56 -24.92
C ILE A 348 21.07 -13.47 -23.85
N SER A 349 22.33 -13.61 -24.24
CA SER A 349 23.47 -13.44 -23.34
C SER A 349 23.74 -11.96 -23.07
N LEU A 350 23.84 -11.58 -21.80
CA LEU A 350 24.24 -10.22 -21.42
C LEU A 350 25.75 -10.05 -21.52
N SER A 351 26.18 -8.95 -22.14
CA SER A 351 27.57 -8.51 -22.06
C SER A 351 27.92 -8.12 -20.62
N PHE A 352 29.11 -8.53 -20.17
CA PHE A 352 29.66 -8.13 -18.88
C PHE A 352 29.64 -6.60 -18.71
N TRP A 353 30.04 -5.86 -19.74
CA TRP A 353 30.08 -4.40 -19.70
C TRP A 353 28.69 -3.77 -19.54
N LEU A 354 27.68 -4.31 -20.22
CA LEU A 354 26.29 -3.82 -20.09
C LEU A 354 25.74 -4.06 -18.68
N LEU A 355 26.05 -5.21 -18.08
CA LEU A 355 25.66 -5.50 -16.71
C LEU A 355 26.39 -4.60 -15.70
N ALA A 356 27.70 -4.43 -15.85
CA ALA A 356 28.50 -3.54 -15.01
C ALA A 356 28.00 -2.10 -15.09
N PHE A 357 27.81 -1.58 -16.31
CA PHE A 357 27.18 -0.28 -16.57
C PHE A 357 25.88 -0.10 -15.77
N SER A 358 24.99 -1.09 -15.88
CA SER A 358 23.67 -1.04 -15.28
C SER A 358 23.73 -0.99 -13.74
N VAL A 359 24.62 -1.79 -13.12
CA VAL A 359 24.81 -1.79 -11.66
C VAL A 359 25.22 -0.40 -11.15
N PHE A 360 26.20 0.23 -11.79
CA PHE A 360 26.68 1.56 -11.39
C PHE A 360 25.63 2.66 -11.64
N LEU A 361 24.92 2.61 -12.77
CA LEU A 361 23.82 3.53 -13.05
C LEU A 361 22.71 3.40 -12.00
N PHE A 362 22.27 2.19 -11.71
CA PHE A 362 21.21 1.94 -10.72
C PHE A 362 21.67 2.24 -9.29
N MET A 363 22.95 2.08 -8.96
CA MET A 363 23.51 2.54 -7.70
C MET A 363 23.45 4.06 -7.57
N SER A 364 23.78 4.80 -8.64
CA SER A 364 23.62 6.26 -8.67
C SER A 364 22.16 6.66 -8.40
N LEU A 365 21.20 6.06 -9.11
CA LEU A 365 19.77 6.36 -8.92
C LEU A 365 19.24 5.94 -7.54
N ALA A 366 19.73 4.83 -6.99
CA ALA A 366 19.39 4.42 -5.63
C ALA A 366 19.90 5.43 -4.59
N LEU A 367 21.10 5.99 -4.80
CA LEU A 367 21.67 7.04 -3.95
C LEU A 367 20.90 8.36 -4.09
N VAL A 368 20.45 8.76 -5.28
CA VAL A 368 19.57 9.92 -5.46
C VAL A 368 18.29 9.77 -4.64
N LYS A 369 17.68 8.58 -4.68
CA LYS A 369 16.49 8.29 -3.86
C LYS A 369 16.78 8.38 -2.36
N ARG A 370 17.90 7.83 -1.90
CA ARG A 370 18.31 7.91 -0.49
C ARG A 370 18.55 9.37 -0.07
N TYR A 371 19.25 10.13 -0.90
CA TYR A 371 19.55 11.54 -0.69
C TYR A 371 18.28 12.37 -0.54
N THR A 372 17.33 12.23 -1.47
CA THR A 372 16.05 12.96 -1.45
C THR A 372 15.15 12.56 -0.27
N GLU A 373 15.12 11.27 0.10
CA GLU A 373 14.41 10.81 1.30
C GLU A 373 14.96 11.43 2.59
N LEU A 374 16.29 11.54 2.71
CA LEU A 374 16.95 12.19 3.85
C LEU A 374 16.69 13.70 3.87
N LEU A 375 16.69 14.35 2.70
CA LEU A 375 16.45 15.79 2.58
C LEU A 375 15.06 16.16 3.12
N VAL A 376 14.03 15.42 2.73
CA VAL A 376 12.66 15.60 3.21
C VAL A 376 12.54 15.41 4.72
N GLN A 377 13.30 14.50 5.31
CA GLN A 377 13.29 14.26 6.75
C GLN A 377 13.97 15.37 7.53
N ARG A 378 15.11 15.87 7.04
CA ARG A 378 15.79 17.05 7.58
C ARG A 378 14.85 18.26 7.58
N ASP A 379 14.21 18.53 6.45
CA ASP A 379 13.31 19.68 6.29
C ASP A 379 12.06 19.57 7.17
N ALA A 380 11.64 18.35 7.52
CA ALA A 380 10.56 18.08 8.46
C ALA A 380 10.99 18.08 9.94
N GLY A 381 12.25 18.44 10.24
CA GLY A 381 12.77 18.54 11.61
C GLY A 381 13.10 17.19 12.28
N PHE A 382 13.16 16.09 11.52
CA PHE A 382 13.59 14.80 12.05
C PHE A 382 15.13 14.68 11.97
N LEU A 383 15.78 14.48 13.11
CA LEU A 383 17.26 14.38 13.24
C LEU A 383 17.88 13.11 12.65
N GLY A 384 17.10 12.24 11.98
CA GLY A 384 17.61 11.03 11.36
C GLY A 384 16.54 10.29 10.56
N ALA A 385 16.98 9.45 9.62
CA ALA A 385 16.06 8.60 8.87
C ALA A 385 15.47 7.53 9.78
N GLN A 386 14.23 7.73 10.24
CA GLN A 386 13.50 6.77 11.07
C GLN A 386 13.66 5.33 10.52
N GLY A 387 14.46 4.52 11.22
CA GLY A 387 14.64 3.10 10.96
C GLY A 387 15.64 2.70 9.86
N ARG A 388 16.48 3.60 9.33
CA ARG A 388 17.47 3.26 8.27
C ARG A 388 18.94 3.53 8.61
N GLY A 389 19.23 4.07 9.80
CA GLY A 389 20.59 4.23 10.31
C GLY A 389 21.43 5.35 9.69
N TYR A 390 20.86 6.13 8.77
CA TYR A 390 21.53 7.29 8.16
C TYR A 390 21.36 8.54 9.02
N HIS A 391 22.44 9.32 9.10
CA HIS A 391 22.48 10.63 9.73
C HIS A 391 22.37 11.75 8.68
N ILE A 392 21.93 12.92 9.12
CA ILE A 392 21.86 14.12 8.28
C ILE A 392 23.27 14.48 7.76
N ASP A 393 24.31 14.24 8.54
CA ASP A 393 25.69 14.57 8.15
C ASP A 393 26.23 13.69 7.00
N ASP A 394 25.55 12.61 6.64
CA ASP A 394 25.95 11.72 5.55
C ASP A 394 25.68 12.31 4.15
N PHE A 395 25.00 13.46 4.03
CA PHE A 395 24.62 14.07 2.74
C PHE A 395 25.78 14.21 1.75
N PRO A 396 26.94 14.81 2.11
CA PRO A 396 28.01 15.04 1.16
C PRO A 396 28.63 13.73 0.65
N LEU A 397 28.72 12.73 1.53
CA LEU A 397 29.25 11.42 1.19
C LEU A 397 28.31 10.69 0.22
N LEU A 398 27.01 10.66 0.53
CA LEU A 398 26.00 10.04 -0.34
C LEU A 398 25.94 10.70 -1.72
N GLN A 399 26.03 12.03 -1.76
CA GLN A 399 26.10 12.79 -3.01
C GLN A 399 27.35 12.42 -3.82
N THR A 400 28.52 12.38 -3.17
CA THR A 400 29.79 12.04 -3.83
C THR A 400 29.77 10.61 -4.38
N MET A 401 29.38 9.63 -3.56
CA MET A 401 29.24 8.24 -3.99
C MET A 401 28.28 8.12 -5.18
N GLY A 402 27.19 8.87 -5.13
CA GLY A 402 26.15 8.85 -6.15
C GLY A 402 26.59 9.42 -7.50
N VAL A 403 27.25 10.59 -7.48
CA VAL A 403 27.82 11.21 -8.69
C VAL A 403 28.92 10.34 -9.28
N VAL A 404 29.84 9.84 -8.44
CA VAL A 404 30.95 8.96 -8.88
C VAL A 404 30.41 7.67 -9.51
N SER A 405 29.44 7.01 -8.88
CA SER A 405 28.80 5.82 -9.49
C SER A 405 28.12 6.16 -10.82
N GLY A 406 27.51 7.34 -10.93
CA GLY A 406 26.92 7.81 -12.17
C GLY A 406 27.95 7.98 -13.29
N TYR A 407 29.05 8.68 -13.02
CA TYR A 407 30.10 8.89 -14.02
C TYR A 407 30.87 7.61 -14.36
N ALA A 408 31.06 6.71 -13.38
CA ALA A 408 31.59 5.38 -13.62
C ALA A 408 30.71 4.58 -14.59
N SER A 409 29.38 4.72 -14.51
CA SER A 409 28.48 4.10 -15.50
C SER A 409 28.74 4.65 -16.92
N VAL A 410 28.95 5.96 -17.09
CA VAL A 410 29.27 6.55 -18.40
C VAL A 410 30.58 5.99 -18.95
N LEU A 411 31.61 5.83 -18.10
CA LEU A 411 32.88 5.21 -18.47
C LEU A 411 32.69 3.75 -18.90
N LEU A 412 31.90 2.97 -18.15
CA LEU A 412 31.60 1.58 -18.50
C LEU A 412 30.80 1.46 -19.80
N LEU A 413 29.91 2.42 -20.08
CA LEU A 413 29.22 2.50 -21.36
C LEU A 413 30.21 2.78 -22.50
N ALA A 414 31.16 3.71 -22.33
CA ALA A 414 32.20 3.96 -23.33
C ALA A 414 33.06 2.71 -23.60
N LEU A 415 33.39 1.94 -22.55
CA LEU A 415 34.11 0.66 -22.69
C LEU A 415 33.27 -0.39 -23.42
N TYR A 416 31.97 -0.47 -23.16
CA TYR A 416 31.05 -1.34 -23.90
C TYR A 416 31.04 -0.98 -25.39
N ILE A 417 30.91 0.31 -25.73
CA ILE A 417 30.86 0.80 -27.11
C ILE A 417 32.16 0.46 -27.87
N ASN A 418 33.31 0.55 -27.19
CA ASN A 418 34.61 0.24 -27.80
C ASN A 418 34.94 -1.27 -27.81
N SER A 419 34.13 -2.12 -27.16
CA SER A 419 34.32 -3.57 -27.14
C SER A 419 34.00 -4.22 -28.49
N GLU A 420 34.53 -5.42 -28.75
CA GLU A 420 34.25 -6.17 -29.98
C GLU A 420 32.75 -6.39 -30.20
N THR A 421 32.00 -6.68 -29.13
CA THR A 421 30.54 -6.85 -29.20
C THR A 421 29.83 -5.56 -29.61
N GLY A 422 30.29 -4.41 -29.12
CA GLY A 422 29.72 -3.10 -29.50
C GLY A 422 30.00 -2.77 -30.96
N LYS A 423 31.24 -2.99 -31.41
CA LYS A 423 31.67 -2.76 -32.80
C LYS A 423 30.98 -3.68 -33.80
N ALA A 424 30.64 -4.90 -33.41
CA ALA A 424 29.93 -5.85 -34.26
C ALA A 424 28.45 -5.48 -34.47
N LEU A 425 27.86 -4.70 -33.57
CA LEU A 425 26.42 -4.42 -33.56
C LEU A 425 26.04 -3.10 -34.24
N TYR A 426 27.01 -2.20 -34.45
CA TYR A 426 26.76 -0.85 -34.95
C TYR A 426 27.77 -0.44 -36.01
N SER A 427 27.26 -0.04 -37.17
CA SER A 427 28.02 0.36 -38.35
C SER A 427 28.73 1.71 -38.17
N ARG A 428 28.14 2.63 -37.40
CA ARG A 428 28.68 3.99 -37.16
C ARG A 428 28.79 4.32 -35.68
N ILE A 429 29.95 4.03 -35.11
CA ILE A 429 30.23 4.14 -33.68
C ILE A 429 30.23 5.61 -33.19
N GLU A 430 30.49 6.58 -34.08
CA GLU A 430 30.56 7.99 -33.67
C GLU A 430 29.22 8.50 -33.12
N PHE A 431 28.10 8.04 -33.68
CA PHE A 431 26.77 8.41 -33.21
C PHE A 431 26.46 7.83 -31.82
N ILE A 432 27.01 6.67 -31.50
CA ILE A 432 26.79 6.02 -30.19
C ILE A 432 27.60 6.68 -29.08
N TRP A 433 28.78 7.22 -29.40
CA TRP A 433 29.53 8.04 -28.45
C TRP A 433 28.72 9.22 -27.92
N PHE A 434 27.77 9.73 -28.71
CA PHE A 434 26.86 10.78 -28.26
C PHE A 434 26.00 10.35 -27.06
N LEU A 435 25.72 9.04 -26.89
CA LEU A 435 25.02 8.51 -25.72
C LEU A 435 25.80 8.76 -24.42
N CYS A 436 27.14 8.70 -24.46
CA CYS A 436 27.96 8.99 -23.29
C CYS A 436 27.78 10.45 -22.83
N ILE A 437 27.75 11.40 -23.78
CA ILE A 437 27.57 12.83 -23.50
C ILE A 437 26.15 13.08 -22.96
N LEU A 438 25.14 12.50 -23.61
CA LEU A 438 23.74 12.62 -23.19
C LEU A 438 23.52 12.06 -21.79
N LEU A 439 24.08 10.88 -21.50
CA LEU A 439 23.96 10.24 -20.20
C LEU A 439 24.71 11.02 -19.12
N LEU A 440 25.91 11.53 -19.42
CA LEU A 440 26.66 12.38 -18.51
C LEU A 440 25.84 13.62 -18.12
N PHE A 441 25.31 14.33 -19.12
CA PHE A 441 24.43 15.48 -18.89
C PHE A 441 23.21 15.12 -18.05
N TRP A 442 22.53 14.01 -18.37
CA TRP A 442 21.36 13.56 -17.64
C TRP A 442 21.67 13.25 -16.17
N ILE A 443 22.74 12.52 -15.90
CA ILE A 443 23.19 12.19 -14.53
C ILE A 443 23.51 13.47 -13.75
N SER A 444 24.28 14.40 -14.34
CA SER A 444 24.60 15.68 -13.71
C SER A 444 23.34 16.48 -13.40
N ARG A 445 22.36 16.51 -14.32
CA ARG A 445 21.08 17.20 -14.12
C ARG A 445 20.25 16.56 -13.00
N VAL A 446 20.16 15.23 -12.96
CA VAL A 446 19.43 14.52 -11.89
C VAL A 446 20.01 14.85 -10.53
N TRP A 447 21.34 14.83 -10.38
CA TRP A 447 22.00 15.19 -9.12
C TRP A 447 21.84 16.67 -8.77
N LEU A 448 21.86 17.57 -9.76
CA LEU A 448 21.60 19.00 -9.54
C LEU A 448 20.18 19.25 -9.01
N LEU A 449 19.17 18.58 -9.59
CA LEU A 449 17.78 18.70 -9.15
C LEU A 449 17.56 18.08 -7.77
N ALA A 450 18.20 16.95 -7.50
CA ALA A 450 18.16 16.31 -6.19
C ALA A 450 18.76 17.22 -5.11
N HIS A 451 19.91 17.83 -5.38
CA HIS A 451 20.57 18.78 -4.49
C HIS A 451 19.69 20.02 -4.20
N ARG A 452 18.95 20.50 -5.21
CA ARG A 452 17.99 21.61 -5.08
C ARG A 452 16.67 21.23 -4.37
N GLY A 453 16.50 19.98 -3.97
CA GLY A 453 15.26 19.49 -3.34
C GLY A 453 14.06 19.42 -4.29
N GLN A 454 14.27 19.51 -5.60
CA GLN A 454 13.20 19.51 -6.62
C GLN A 454 12.83 18.09 -7.08
N MET A 455 13.48 17.07 -6.52
CA MET A 455 13.29 15.67 -6.90
C MET A 455 12.40 14.94 -5.88
N HIS A 456 11.11 14.90 -6.16
CA HIS A 456 10.09 14.34 -5.26
C HIS A 456 9.66 12.90 -5.60
N ASP A 457 9.95 12.47 -6.83
CA ASP A 457 9.60 11.17 -7.37
C ASP A 457 10.82 10.24 -7.42
N ASP A 458 10.56 8.93 -7.53
CA ASP A 458 11.60 7.95 -7.80
C ASP A 458 12.32 8.30 -9.13
N PRO A 459 13.67 8.26 -9.22
CA PRO A 459 14.40 8.74 -10.39
C PRO A 459 14.00 8.08 -11.72
N LEU A 460 13.59 6.82 -11.70
CA LEU A 460 13.10 6.15 -12.89
C LEU A 460 11.72 6.66 -13.31
N VAL A 461 10.84 6.99 -12.35
CA VAL A 461 9.54 7.59 -12.65
C VAL A 461 9.71 9.03 -13.12
N PHE A 462 10.66 9.76 -12.53
CA PHE A 462 11.03 11.10 -12.97
C PHE A 462 11.46 11.12 -14.43
N PHE A 463 12.31 10.16 -14.86
CA PHE A 463 12.74 10.03 -16.26
C PHE A 463 11.57 10.03 -17.26
N PHE A 464 10.48 9.33 -16.93
CA PHE A 464 9.31 9.24 -17.82
C PHE A 464 8.39 10.46 -17.76
N LYS A 465 8.44 11.28 -16.71
CA LYS A 465 7.57 12.46 -16.56
C LYS A 465 8.22 13.76 -17.01
N ASP A 466 9.53 13.86 -16.85
CA ASP A 466 10.29 15.07 -17.09
C ASP A 466 10.56 15.28 -18.60
N ARG A 467 10.12 16.42 -19.14
CA ARG A 467 10.22 16.75 -20.57
C ARG A 467 11.67 16.76 -21.07
N SER A 468 12.62 17.23 -20.26
CA SER A 468 14.04 17.22 -20.63
C SER A 468 14.59 15.81 -20.71
N SER A 469 14.22 14.93 -19.77
CA SER A 469 14.59 13.51 -19.79
C SER A 469 14.01 12.79 -21.01
N GLN A 470 12.75 13.08 -21.37
CA GLN A 470 12.13 12.56 -22.60
C GLN A 470 12.83 13.04 -23.86
N ALA A 471 13.22 14.32 -23.93
CA ALA A 471 13.98 14.87 -25.06
C ALA A 471 15.35 14.18 -25.20
N ILE A 472 16.08 14.00 -24.09
CA ILE A 472 17.35 13.26 -24.07
C ILE A 472 17.14 11.83 -24.56
N ALA A 473 16.08 11.15 -24.11
CA ALA A 473 15.75 9.80 -24.55
C ALA A 473 15.45 9.73 -26.06
N ALA A 474 14.70 10.69 -26.59
CA ALA A 474 14.41 10.77 -28.02
C ALA A 474 15.69 10.98 -28.86
N ILE A 475 16.59 11.85 -28.41
CA ILE A 475 17.87 12.09 -29.07
C ILE A 475 18.78 10.85 -28.96
N ALA A 476 18.76 10.15 -27.82
CA ALA A 476 19.49 8.89 -27.65
C ALA A 476 18.99 7.80 -28.60
N VAL A 477 17.67 7.64 -28.74
CA VAL A 477 17.07 6.69 -29.70
C VAL A 477 17.45 7.08 -31.14
N LEU A 478 17.39 8.36 -31.50
CA LEU A 478 17.81 8.82 -32.82
C LEU A 478 19.29 8.50 -33.09
N ALA A 479 20.17 8.73 -32.10
CA ALA A 479 21.58 8.40 -32.20
C ALA A 479 21.82 6.89 -32.39
N MET A 480 21.08 6.03 -31.68
CA MET A 480 21.13 4.58 -31.88
C MET A 480 20.66 4.17 -33.28
N VAL A 481 19.58 4.76 -33.78
CA VAL A 481 19.04 4.46 -35.12
C VAL A 481 20.00 4.90 -36.22
N LEU A 482 20.70 6.04 -36.07
CA LEU A 482 21.71 6.50 -37.03
C LEU A 482 22.99 5.66 -37.02
N ALA A 483 23.22 4.93 -35.93
CA ALA A 483 24.40 4.11 -35.71
C ALA A 483 24.27 2.66 -36.22
N LEU A 484 23.04 2.15 -36.31
CA LEU A 484 22.70 0.96 -37.10
C LEU A 484 23.08 1.20 -38.57
#